data_AF-A0A0U3NMT1-F1
#
_entry.id   AF-A0A0U3NMT1-F1
#
_cell.length_a   1.000
_cell.length_b   1.000
_cell.length_c   1.000
_cell.angle_alpha   90.00
_cell.angle_beta   90.00
_cell.angle_gamma   90.00
#
_symmetry.space_group_name_H-M   'P 1'
#
loop_
_entity.id
_entity.type
_entity.pdbx_description
1 polymer ?
#
loop_
_entity_poly.entity_id
_entity_poly.type
_entity_poly.pdbx_seq_one_letter_code
_entity_poly.pdbx_strand_id
1 'polypeptide(L)' 'MHELNKMSNVELEEFLTRQKETTSFTFTMTKADETEEEIVLKNEPKAFEFLKAHKDETFELKEASELI' A
#
# COMPACT_ATOMS: atom_id res chain seq x y z
N MET A 1 10.58 -0.10 -18.80
CA MET A 1 9.93 -0.53 -17.55
C MET A 1 9.07 0.64 -17.11
N HIS A 2 7.75 0.51 -17.09
CA HIS A 2 6.90 1.56 -16.54
C HIS A 2 7.04 1.51 -15.01
N GLU A 3 7.70 2.51 -14.41
CA GLU A 3 7.58 2.76 -12.97
C GLU A 3 6.11 3.03 -12.68
N LEU A 4 5.39 2.02 -12.20
CA LEU A 4 3.98 2.14 -11.86
C LEU A 4 3.88 2.78 -10.48
N ASN A 5 3.71 4.11 -10.45
CA ASN A 5 3.23 4.92 -9.33
C ASN A 5 3.67 4.45 -7.93
N LYS A 6 4.92 4.73 -7.56
CA LYS A 6 5.34 4.71 -6.16
C LYS A 6 4.53 5.75 -5.39
N MET A 7 3.90 5.34 -4.30
CA MET A 7 3.10 6.16 -3.42
C MET A 7 3.82 6.33 -2.09
N SER A 8 3.81 7.55 -1.57
CA SER A 8 4.15 7.84 -0.19
C SER A 8 3.08 7.30 0.75
N ASN A 9 3.38 7.21 2.03
CA ASN A 9 2.44 6.80 3.06
C ASN A 9 1.08 7.55 3.01
N VAL A 10 1.14 8.87 2.85
CA VAL A 10 -0.05 9.75 2.77
C VAL A 10 -0.88 9.47 1.52
N GLU A 11 -0.21 9.28 0.37
CA GLU A 11 -0.87 9.00 -0.90
C GLU A 11 -1.54 7.62 -0.87
N LEU A 12 -0.90 6.65 -0.22
CA LEU A 12 -1.45 5.31 -0.03
C LEU A 12 -2.64 5.32 0.95
N GLU A 13 -2.57 6.08 2.04
CA GLU A 13 -3.70 6.27 2.96
C GLU A 13 -4.92 6.87 2.23
N GLU A 14 -4.71 7.94 1.44
CA GLU A 14 -5.77 8.53 0.61
C GLU A 14 -6.30 7.56 -0.43
N PHE A 15 -5.41 6.78 -1.07
CA PHE A 15 -5.79 5.77 -2.04
C PHE A 15 -6.73 4.74 -1.41
N LEU A 16 -6.32 4.13 -0.30
CA LEU A 16 -7.08 3.09 0.39
C LEU A 16 -8.44 3.60 0.88
N THR A 17 -8.50 4.82 1.41
CA THR A 17 -9.75 5.43 1.91
C THR A 17 -10.82 5.55 0.80
N ARG A 18 -10.41 5.65 -0.47
CA ARG A 18 -11.30 5.74 -1.63
C ARG A 18 -11.74 4.37 -2.16
N GLN A 19 -11.13 3.28 -1.70
CA GLN A 19 -11.45 1.92 -2.14
C GLN A 19 -12.54 1.30 -1.28
N LYS A 20 -13.19 0.27 -1.83
CA LYS A 20 -14.13 -0.56 -1.05
C LYS A 20 -13.37 -1.39 -0.03
N GLU A 21 -13.96 -1.63 1.12
CA GLU A 21 -13.40 -2.52 2.16
C GLU A 21 -13.26 -3.98 1.69
N THR A 22 -14.00 -4.37 0.63
CA THR A 22 -13.96 -5.70 0.00
C THR A 22 -12.79 -5.88 -0.98
N THR A 23 -12.07 -4.81 -1.29
CA THR A 23 -10.94 -4.84 -2.22
C THR A 23 -9.64 -4.82 -1.43
N SER A 24 -8.77 -5.80 -1.72
CA SER A 24 -7.41 -5.88 -1.21
C SER A 24 -6.41 -5.54 -2.31
N PHE A 25 -5.31 -4.91 -1.93
CA PHE A 25 -4.27 -4.46 -2.84
C PHE A 25 -2.93 -4.98 -2.35
N THR A 26 -2.17 -5.59 -3.25
CA THR A 26 -0.81 -6.05 -2.99
C THR A 26 0.15 -4.94 -3.40
N PHE A 27 1.00 -4.52 -2.46
CA PHE A 27 2.02 -3.52 -2.68
C PHE A 27 3.40 -4.10 -2.42
N THR A 28 4.41 -3.62 -3.14
CA THR A 28 5.80 -3.75 -2.74
C THR A 28 6.19 -2.52 -1.94
N MET A 29 6.50 -2.73 -0.67
CA MET A 29 7.05 -1.72 0.22
C MET A 29 8.57 -1.72 0.08
N THR A 30 9.15 -0.56 -0.26
CA THR A 30 10.61 -0.35 -0.25
C THR A 30 10.99 0.40 1.02
N LYS A 31 11.84 -0.22 1.84
CA LYS A 31 12.35 0.34 3.10
C LYS A 31 13.54 1.27 2.84
N ALA A 32 13.92 2.04 3.86
CA ALA A 32 15.05 2.96 3.79
C ALA A 32 16.40 2.27 3.52
N ASP A 33 16.53 1.00 3.88
CA ASP A 33 17.69 0.15 3.58
C ASP A 33 17.62 -0.51 2.19
N GLU A 34 16.72 -0.04 1.32
CA GLU A 34 16.44 -0.57 -0.03
C GLU A 34 15.90 -2.01 -0.06
N THR A 35 15.57 -2.60 1.10
CA THR A 35 14.87 -3.88 1.16
C THR A 35 13.42 -3.74 0.70
N GLU A 36 13.00 -4.67 -0.15
CA GLU A 36 11.65 -4.76 -0.67
C GLU A 36 10.85 -5.86 0.05
N GLU A 37 9.62 -5.56 0.42
CA GLU A 37 8.70 -6.48 1.11
C GLU A 37 7.32 -6.40 0.47
N GLU A 38 6.70 -7.55 0.19
CA GLU A 38 5.33 -7.59 -0.31
C GLU A 38 4.34 -7.54 0.86
N ILE A 39 3.40 -6.61 0.77
CA ILE A 39 2.35 -6.40 1.76
C ILE A 39 0.99 -6.36 1.09
N VAL A 40 -0.04 -6.79 1.82
CA VAL A 40 -1.43 -6.70 1.36
C VAL A 40 -2.16 -5.73 2.26
N LEU A 41 -2.75 -4.69 1.68
CA LEU A 41 -3.52 -3.67 2.40
C LEU A 41 -4.93 -3.58 1.84
N LYS A 42 -5.87 -3.19 2.69
CA LYS A 42 -7.25 -2.88 2.32
C LYS A 42 -7.71 -1.64 3.08
N ASN A 43 -8.87 -1.11 2.71
CA ASN A 43 -9.49 -0.02 3.46
C ASN A 43 -9.96 -0.55 4.83
N GLU A 44 -9.06 -0.64 5.81
CA GLU A 44 -9.37 -1.08 7.17
C GLU A 44 -8.47 -0.38 8.22
N PRO A 45 -8.92 -0.28 9.49
CA PRO A 45 -8.14 0.32 10.58
C PRO A 45 -6.69 -0.17 10.68
N LYS A 46 -6.47 -1.48 10.50
CA LYS A 46 -5.15 -2.10 10.59
C LYS A 46 -4.19 -1.60 9.50
N ALA A 47 -4.69 -1.33 8.30
CA ALA A 47 -3.86 -0.78 7.23
C ALA A 47 -3.36 0.62 7.60
N PHE A 48 -4.22 1.45 8.19
CA PHE A 48 -3.83 2.80 8.65
C PHE A 48 -2.84 2.76 9.83
N GLU A 49 -2.98 1.79 10.74
CA GLU A 49 -2.00 1.56 11.81
C GLU A 49 -0.64 1.14 11.26
N PHE A 50 -0.64 0.23 10.28
CA PHE A 50 0.56 -0.18 9.57
C PHE A 50 1.25 1.01 8.89
N LEU A 51 0.50 1.81 8.12
CA LEU A 51 1.04 3.00 7.48
C LEU A 51 1.65 3.98 8.50
N LYS A 52 1.04 4.18 9.67
CA LYS A 52 1.63 5.05 10.70
C LYS A 52 2.95 4.53 11.28
N ALA A 53 3.18 3.22 11.27
CA ALA A 53 4.44 2.62 11.68
C ALA A 53 5.51 2.69 10.58
N HIS A 54 5.08 2.77 9.32
CA HIS A 54 5.91 2.74 8.12
C HIS A 54 5.82 4.06 7.32
N LYS A 55 6.22 5.17 7.95
CA LYS A 55 6.05 6.54 7.40
C LYS A 55 7.09 6.95 6.37
N ASP A 56 8.28 6.36 6.42
CA ASP A 56 9.42 6.74 5.57
C ASP A 56 9.57 5.78 4.38
N GLU A 57 8.75 4.73 4.31
CA GLU A 57 8.71 3.76 3.23
C GLU A 57 7.88 4.23 2.03
N THR A 58 8.26 3.75 0.86
CA THR A 58 7.50 3.95 -0.39
C THR A 58 6.81 2.66 -0.80
N PHE A 59 5.63 2.78 -1.42
CA PHE A 59 4.80 1.64 -1.77
C PHE A 59 4.49 1.64 -3.27
N GLU A 60 4.74 0.51 -3.94
CA GLU A 60 4.43 0.31 -5.35
C GLU A 60 3.26 -0.67 -5.49
N LEU A 61 2.19 -0.28 -6.16
CA LEU A 61 1.04 -1.17 -6.38
C LEU A 61 1.41 -2.29 -7.37
N LYS A 62 1.27 -3.54 -6.94
CA LYS A 62 1.48 -4.73 -7.78
C LYS A 62 0.18 -5.28 -8.33
N GLU A 63 -0.81 -5.47 -7.47
CA GLU A 63 -2.07 -6.13 -7.84
C GLU A 63 -3.24 -5.59 -7.02
N ALA A 64 -4.44 -5.61 -7.60
CA ALA A 64 -5.69 -5.40 -6.89
C ALA A 64 -6.57 -6.65 -7.04
N SER A 65 -7.07 -7.15 -5.92
CA SER A 65 -7.97 -8.31 -5.85
C SER A 65 -9.27 -7.88 -5.17
N GLU A 66 -10.39 -7.99 -5.90
CA GLU A 66 -11.73 -7.79 -5.34
C GLU A 66 -12.28 -9.16 -4.95
N LEU A 67 -12.60 -9.37 -3.67
CA LEU A 67 -13.36 -10.54 -3.24
C LEU A 67 -14.81 -10.34 -3.68
N ILE A 68 -15.21 -11.07 -4.72
CA ILE A 68 -16.57 -11.11 -5.30
C ILE A 68 -17.51 -11.88 -4.37
#